data_AF-A0A975PHY3-F1
#
_entry.id   AF-A0A975PHY3-F1
#
_cell.length_a   1.000
_cell.length_b   1.000
_cell.length_c   1.000
_cell.angle_alpha   90.00
_cell.angle_beta   90.00
_cell.angle_gamma   90.00
#
_symmetry.space_group_name_H-M   'P 1'
#
loop_
_entity.id
_entity.type
_entity.pdbx_description
1 polymer ?
#
loop_
_entity_poly.entity_id
_entity_poly.type
_entity_poly.pdbx_seq_one_letter_code
_entity_poly.pdbx_strand_id
1 'polypeptide(L)'
;MRIIEKMQTEIKTSKWLIDSRRNGTLVIDNSFQRNFVWSKKDQIKLIETILLGYSIPEIYLYNVSVDPNTGEMITSIIDGQQRIGSITDFINDEFMLSERYLSNSDVSFANKYFRDLSTDEKKTIWSYPFTSRVINTEISREYIVELFLRLNATDKTLNPQELRNAEFNGEFINQAERISDLEFWKYIFSASKTRRMADIEFISQILVYFRFGIESELNQEAINKAYDMFNEKYDKKEEDYLRFTKIISVLQEFIEIPSVYQFMKKVTHLYTLIIVVDYFLSKKPEYIRSVDFKIKLTTFSSAIIYNCTVDLNEIQLSLVSEYMKLALEGTKRKNNRIKRTNIIKKFLA
;
A
#
# COMPACT_ATOMS: atom_id res chain seq x y z
N MET A 1 -2.37 24.26 22.31
CA MET A 1 -1.93 25.13 21.19
C MET A 1 -2.96 25.02 20.06
N ARG A 2 -3.35 26.12 19.40
CA ARG A 2 -4.25 26.08 18.23
C ARG A 2 -3.42 26.20 16.95
N ILE A 3 -3.29 25.11 16.19
CA ILE A 3 -2.44 25.07 14.97
C ILE A 3 -2.84 26.15 13.95
N ILE A 4 -4.13 26.46 13.84
CA ILE A 4 -4.62 27.48 12.90
C ILE A 4 -3.99 28.87 13.11
N GLU A 5 -3.58 29.19 14.34
CA GLU A 5 -2.94 30.48 14.69
C GLU A 5 -1.46 30.52 14.23
N LYS A 6 -0.89 29.37 13.86
CA LYS A 6 0.47 29.23 13.33
C LYS A 6 0.51 29.09 11.80
N MET A 7 -0.66 29.02 11.17
CA MET A 7 -0.80 28.91 9.72
C MET A 7 -0.91 30.29 9.08
N GLN A 8 -0.17 30.49 8.00
CA GLN A 8 -0.29 31.64 7.12
C GLN A 8 -0.86 31.19 5.78
N THR A 9 -1.78 31.98 5.23
CA THR A 9 -2.29 31.75 3.89
C THR A 9 -1.37 32.44 2.89
N GLU A 10 -0.80 31.66 1.98
CA GLU A 10 0.06 32.13 0.91
C GLU A 10 -0.48 31.64 -0.43
N ILE A 11 -0.25 32.42 -1.49
CA ILE A 11 -0.51 31.97 -2.86
C ILE A 11 0.81 31.43 -3.42
N LYS A 12 0.84 30.15 -3.78
CA LYS A 12 1.95 29.52 -4.49
C LYS A 12 1.48 29.13 -5.89
N THR A 13 2.27 29.43 -6.92
CA THR A 13 1.93 29.00 -8.28
C THR A 13 2.33 27.56 -8.53
N SER A 14 1.75 26.90 -9.53
CA SER A 14 2.25 25.61 -10.03
C SER A 14 3.74 25.66 -10.31
N LYS A 15 4.22 26.75 -10.93
CA LYS A 15 5.65 26.97 -11.18
C LYS A 15 6.48 26.85 -9.91
N TRP A 16 6.10 27.58 -8.86
CA TRP A 16 6.82 27.54 -7.58
C TRP A 16 6.88 26.13 -7.00
N LEU A 17 5.74 25.41 -7.01
CA LEU A 17 5.66 24.05 -6.47
C LEU A 17 6.58 23.09 -7.22
N ILE A 18 6.60 23.17 -8.55
CA ILE A 18 7.39 22.28 -9.41
C ILE A 18 8.88 22.59 -9.33
N ASP A 19 9.25 23.88 -9.38
CA ASP A 19 10.64 24.30 -9.25
C ASP A 19 11.18 23.88 -7.87
N SER A 20 10.39 24.08 -6.80
CA SER A 20 10.79 23.65 -5.44
C SER A 20 10.91 22.13 -5.32
N ARG A 21 10.05 21.36 -6.01
CA ARG A 21 10.18 19.90 -6.08
C ARG A 21 11.46 19.47 -6.79
N ARG A 22 11.75 20.08 -7.94
CA ARG A 22 12.94 19.77 -8.77
C ARG A 22 14.24 20.13 -8.05
N ASN A 23 14.25 21.25 -7.32
CA ASN A 23 15.40 21.70 -6.55
C ASN A 23 15.55 20.98 -5.20
N GLY A 24 14.61 20.11 -4.83
CA GLY A 24 14.65 19.38 -3.55
C GLY A 24 14.25 20.21 -2.32
N THR A 25 13.81 21.46 -2.50
CA THR A 25 13.35 22.33 -1.40
C THR A 25 11.90 22.07 -0.99
N LEU A 26 11.11 21.36 -1.81
CA LEU A 26 9.79 20.84 -1.47
C LEU A 26 9.80 19.30 -1.40
N VAL A 27 9.71 18.77 -0.18
CA VAL A 27 9.87 17.35 0.13
C VAL A 27 8.56 16.68 0.56
N ILE A 28 8.54 15.35 0.48
CA ILE A 28 7.47 14.50 1.04
C ILE A 28 8.07 13.77 2.23
N ASP A 29 7.42 13.87 3.37
CA ASP A 29 7.73 13.01 4.52
C ASP A 29 7.02 11.66 4.36
N ASN A 30 7.76 10.66 3.87
CA ASN A 30 7.25 9.31 3.63
C ASN A 30 6.93 8.54 4.93
N SER A 31 7.30 9.07 6.10
CA SER A 31 7.07 8.37 7.36
C SER A 31 5.61 8.33 7.79
N PHE A 32 4.79 9.28 7.33
CA PHE A 32 3.35 9.31 7.60
C PHE A 32 2.52 9.50 6.32
N GLN A 33 3.11 9.99 5.24
CA GLN A 33 2.43 10.08 3.96
C GLN A 33 2.42 8.75 3.21
N ARG A 34 1.34 8.54 2.46
CA ARG A 34 1.23 7.42 1.53
C ARG A 34 2.03 7.68 0.26
N ASN A 35 2.24 6.60 -0.49
CA ASN A 35 2.73 6.69 -1.86
C ASN A 35 1.75 7.46 -2.77
N PHE A 36 2.21 7.84 -3.97
CA PHE A 36 1.34 8.41 -4.98
C PHE A 36 0.32 7.36 -5.48
N VAL A 37 -0.97 7.58 -5.26
CA VAL A 37 -2.06 6.60 -5.47
C VAL A 37 -3.11 7.05 -6.49
N TRP A 38 -3.12 8.31 -6.91
CA TRP A 38 -4.10 8.82 -7.87
C TRP A 38 -4.02 8.09 -9.22
N SER A 39 -5.18 7.66 -9.71
CA SER A 39 -5.29 7.03 -11.02
C SER A 39 -5.09 8.05 -12.13
N LYS A 40 -4.82 7.60 -13.37
CA LYS A 40 -4.72 8.52 -14.51
C LYS A 40 -6.00 9.33 -14.73
N LYS A 41 -7.18 8.76 -14.42
CA LYS A 41 -8.45 9.48 -14.43
C LYS A 41 -8.44 10.68 -13.47
N ASP A 42 -7.99 10.47 -12.23
CA ASP A 42 -7.95 11.53 -11.21
C ASP A 42 -6.95 12.63 -11.57
N GLN A 43 -5.78 12.22 -12.08
CA GLN A 43 -4.76 13.15 -12.60
C GLN A 43 -5.32 14.01 -13.73
N ILE A 44 -5.96 13.40 -14.73
CA ILE A 44 -6.55 14.12 -15.88
C ILE A 44 -7.65 15.09 -15.42
N LYS A 45 -8.50 14.69 -14.47
CA LYS A 45 -9.55 15.56 -13.91
C LYS A 45 -8.97 16.79 -13.21
N LEU A 46 -7.83 16.66 -12.53
CA LEU A 46 -7.16 17.80 -11.93
C LEU A 46 -6.64 18.77 -12.99
N ILE A 47 -5.96 18.27 -14.03
CA ILE A 47 -5.45 19.14 -15.11
C ILE A 47 -6.60 19.82 -15.86
N GLU A 48 -7.69 19.09 -16.12
CA GLU A 48 -8.93 19.66 -16.68
C GLU A 48 -9.45 20.80 -15.79
N THR A 49 -9.51 20.60 -14.47
CA THR A 49 -9.95 21.63 -13.50
C THR A 49 -9.10 22.89 -13.59
N ILE A 50 -7.77 22.74 -13.71
CA ILE A 50 -6.82 23.86 -13.89
C ILE A 50 -7.07 24.60 -15.20
N LEU A 51 -7.18 23.87 -16.31
CA LEU A 51 -7.36 24.45 -17.65
C LEU A 51 -8.69 25.16 -17.81
N LEU A 52 -9.74 24.68 -17.12
CA LEU A 52 -11.05 25.31 -17.07
C LEU A 52 -11.14 26.48 -16.06
N GLY A 53 -10.07 26.74 -15.29
CA GLY A 53 -10.02 27.86 -14.35
C GLY A 53 -10.83 27.66 -13.06
N TYR A 54 -11.17 26.41 -12.71
CA TYR A 54 -11.87 26.11 -11.47
C TYR A 54 -10.94 26.09 -10.27
N SER A 55 -11.49 26.37 -9.08
CA SER A 55 -10.75 26.30 -7.81
C SER A 55 -10.46 24.86 -7.40
N ILE A 56 -9.25 24.62 -6.92
CA ILE A 56 -8.78 23.33 -6.38
C ILE A 56 -8.64 23.46 -4.85
N PRO A 57 -8.86 22.39 -4.07
CA PRO A 57 -8.66 22.40 -2.62
C PRO A 57 -7.27 22.91 -2.21
N GLU A 58 -7.25 23.61 -1.08
CA GLU A 58 -6.03 24.18 -0.49
C GLU A 58 -4.94 23.10 -0.31
N ILE A 59 -3.68 23.49 -0.35
CA ILE A 59 -2.54 22.63 0.01
C ILE A 59 -2.00 23.05 1.38
N TYR A 60 -1.48 22.09 2.13
CA TYR A 60 -0.93 22.33 3.46
C TYR A 60 0.56 22.04 3.44
N LEU A 61 1.37 22.99 3.92
CA LEU A 61 2.82 22.95 3.89
C LEU A 61 3.38 23.26 5.29
N TYR A 62 4.56 22.72 5.60
CA TYR A 62 5.30 23.00 6.83
C TYR A 62 6.77 23.27 6.51
N ASN A 63 7.30 24.39 7.02
CA ASN A 63 8.72 24.68 6.87
C ASN A 63 9.50 23.84 7.88
N VAL A 64 10.33 22.93 7.37
CA VAL A 64 11.10 21.97 8.17
C VAL A 64 12.34 22.63 8.75
N SER A 65 13.10 23.30 7.90
CA SER A 65 14.38 23.91 8.26
C SER A 65 14.84 24.87 7.16
N VAL A 66 15.88 25.65 7.46
CA VAL A 66 16.61 26.44 6.46
C VAL A 66 17.97 25.80 6.25
N ASP A 67 18.37 25.59 5.00
CA ASP A 67 19.71 25.12 4.67
C ASP A 67 20.73 26.21 5.06
N PRO A 68 21.69 25.92 5.96
CA PRO A 68 22.61 26.93 6.45
C PRO A 68 23.64 27.40 5.41
N ASN A 69 23.86 26.63 4.34
CA ASN A 69 24.82 26.95 3.28
C ASN A 69 24.17 27.74 2.14
N THR A 70 22.91 27.46 1.81
CA THR A 70 22.20 28.11 0.68
C THR A 70 21.18 29.16 1.13
N GLY A 71 20.75 29.12 2.39
CA GLY A 71 19.64 29.93 2.90
C GLY A 71 18.28 29.49 2.38
N GLU A 72 18.19 28.37 1.64
CA GLU A 72 16.94 27.87 1.09
C GLU A 72 16.06 27.26 2.19
N MET A 73 14.78 27.56 2.11
CA MET A 73 13.77 27.01 3.02
C MET A 73 13.34 25.62 2.54
N ILE A 74 13.61 24.60 3.36
CA ILE A 74 13.12 23.25 3.14
C ILE A 74 11.70 23.15 3.66
N THR A 75 10.77 22.84 2.77
CA THR A 75 9.33 22.76 3.05
C THR A 75 8.85 21.33 2.84
N SER A 76 8.07 20.79 3.76
CA SER A 76 7.40 19.49 3.63
C SER A 76 5.93 19.68 3.29
N ILE A 77 5.43 18.84 2.39
CA ILE A 77 4.00 18.77 2.08
C ILE A 77 3.29 18.05 3.23
N ILE A 78 2.22 18.62 3.79
CA ILE A 78 1.32 17.95 4.73
C ILE A 78 0.14 17.35 3.97
N ASP A 79 -0.52 18.16 3.13
CA ASP A 79 -1.60 17.71 2.23
C ASP A 79 -1.46 18.33 0.84
N GLY A 80 -1.90 17.61 -0.18
CA GLY A 80 -1.81 18.02 -1.59
C GLY A 80 -0.75 17.29 -2.41
N GLN A 81 -0.05 16.32 -1.82
CA GLN A 81 0.95 15.48 -2.49
C GLN A 81 0.47 14.93 -3.84
N GLN A 82 -0.77 14.42 -3.89
CA GLN A 82 -1.33 13.83 -5.11
C GLN A 82 -1.62 14.89 -6.19
N ARG A 83 -2.03 16.10 -5.78
CA ARG A 83 -2.26 17.21 -6.70
C ARG A 83 -0.95 17.71 -7.31
N ILE A 84 0.03 17.99 -6.45
CA ILE A 84 1.37 18.46 -6.84
C ILE A 84 2.06 17.43 -7.75
N GLY A 85 2.00 16.14 -7.38
CA GLY A 85 2.55 15.05 -8.19
C GLY A 85 1.88 14.94 -9.57
N SER A 86 0.55 15.03 -9.65
CA SER A 86 -0.18 14.95 -10.92
C SER A 86 0.22 16.05 -11.91
N ILE A 87 0.40 17.28 -11.40
CA ILE A 87 0.80 18.43 -12.22
C ILE A 87 2.25 18.27 -12.68
N THR A 88 3.11 17.79 -11.78
CA THR A 88 4.52 17.51 -12.09
C THR A 88 4.64 16.46 -13.19
N ASP A 89 3.93 15.33 -13.05
CA ASP A 89 3.90 14.24 -14.02
C ASP A 89 3.38 14.74 -15.38
N PHE A 90 2.30 15.54 -15.39
CA PHE A 90 1.75 16.07 -16.64
C PHE A 90 2.74 16.99 -17.37
N ILE A 91 3.37 17.91 -16.65
CA ILE A 91 4.36 18.85 -17.22
C ILE A 91 5.60 18.14 -17.76
N ASN A 92 5.93 16.97 -17.22
CA ASN A 92 7.02 16.13 -17.71
C ASN A 92 6.59 15.19 -18.87
N ASP A 93 5.38 15.37 -19.43
CA ASP A 93 4.80 14.53 -20.49
C ASP A 93 4.60 13.05 -20.09
N GLU A 94 4.44 12.72 -18.81
CA GLU A 94 4.24 11.34 -18.34
C GLU A 94 2.85 10.76 -18.68
N PHE A 95 1.92 11.62 -19.12
CA PHE A 95 0.62 11.20 -19.64
C PHE A 95 -0.03 12.30 -20.49
N MET A 96 -0.98 11.89 -21.33
CA MET A 96 -1.84 12.79 -22.10
C MET A 96 -3.23 12.96 -21.47
N LEU A 97 -3.91 14.05 -21.79
CA LEU A 97 -5.29 14.33 -21.39
C LEU A 97 -6.29 13.50 -22.20
N SER A 98 -6.35 12.20 -21.93
CA SER A 98 -7.23 11.26 -22.63
C SER A 98 -8.69 11.71 -22.55
N GLU A 99 -9.32 11.88 -23.72
CA GLU A 99 -10.71 12.33 -23.88
C GLU A 99 -11.70 11.50 -23.05
N ARG A 100 -11.44 10.21 -22.88
CA ARG A 100 -12.27 9.27 -22.12
C ARG A 100 -12.50 9.72 -20.67
N TYR A 101 -11.55 10.45 -20.10
CA TYR A 101 -11.60 10.89 -18.71
C TYR A 101 -11.93 12.37 -18.56
N LEU A 102 -12.04 13.12 -19.66
CA LEU A 102 -12.50 14.50 -19.64
C LEU A 102 -14.01 14.57 -19.41
N SER A 103 -14.48 15.70 -18.91
CA SER A 103 -15.90 16.00 -18.70
C SER A 103 -16.58 16.30 -20.03
N ASN A 104 -15.83 16.90 -20.96
CA ASN A 104 -16.22 17.15 -22.34
C ASN A 104 -15.05 16.78 -23.28
N SER A 105 -15.33 16.00 -24.32
CA SER A 105 -14.33 15.62 -25.33
C SER A 105 -14.06 16.72 -26.35
N ASP A 106 -14.98 17.69 -26.52
CA ASP A 106 -14.86 18.80 -27.46
C ASP A 106 -14.12 19.99 -26.83
N VAL A 107 -12.85 19.77 -26.47
CA VAL A 107 -11.96 20.78 -25.87
C VAL A 107 -10.60 20.77 -26.57
N SER A 108 -9.99 21.95 -26.68
CA SER A 108 -8.73 22.15 -27.41
C SER A 108 -7.56 21.32 -26.88
N PHE A 109 -7.62 20.89 -25.62
CA PHE A 109 -6.58 20.15 -24.93
C PHE A 109 -6.80 18.62 -24.89
N ALA A 110 -7.86 18.09 -25.51
CA ALA A 110 -8.13 16.65 -25.54
C ALA A 110 -7.02 15.88 -26.28
N ASN A 111 -6.66 14.72 -25.73
CA ASN A 111 -5.61 13.81 -26.21
C ASN A 111 -4.22 14.44 -26.39
N LYS A 112 -3.92 15.53 -25.68
CA LYS A 112 -2.62 16.21 -25.74
C LYS A 112 -1.74 15.90 -24.54
N TYR A 113 -0.44 15.78 -24.79
CA TYR A 113 0.58 15.90 -23.75
C TYR A 113 0.81 17.38 -23.43
N PHE A 114 1.55 17.68 -22.36
CA PHE A 114 1.87 19.06 -22.01
C PHE A 114 2.63 19.76 -23.15
N ARG A 115 3.57 19.09 -23.80
CA ARG A 115 4.29 19.65 -24.96
C ARG A 115 3.38 20.05 -26.13
N ASP A 116 2.23 19.39 -26.30
CA ASP A 116 1.30 19.62 -27.40
C ASP A 116 0.30 20.75 -27.13
N LEU A 117 0.23 21.23 -25.88
CA LEU A 117 -0.64 22.34 -25.50
C LEU A 117 -0.22 23.67 -26.14
N SER A 118 -1.20 24.53 -26.38
CA SER A 118 -0.99 25.91 -26.82
C SER A 118 -0.23 26.72 -25.77
N THR A 119 0.33 27.84 -26.20
CA THR A 119 1.07 28.76 -25.33
C THR A 119 0.22 29.23 -24.15
N ASP A 120 -1.07 29.52 -24.38
CA ASP A 120 -1.95 30.03 -23.33
C ASP A 120 -2.38 28.93 -22.36
N GLU A 121 -2.67 27.72 -22.83
CA GLU A 121 -2.92 26.56 -21.95
C GLU A 121 -1.71 26.25 -21.05
N LYS A 122 -0.49 26.30 -21.61
CA LYS A 122 0.75 26.12 -20.83
C LYS A 122 0.91 27.21 -19.78
N LYS A 123 0.65 28.47 -20.14
CA LYS A 123 0.69 29.60 -19.19
C LYS A 123 -0.33 29.38 -18.07
N THR A 124 -1.56 29.02 -18.39
CA THR A 124 -2.62 28.73 -17.40
C THR A 124 -2.16 27.70 -16.38
N ILE A 125 -1.54 26.60 -16.81
CA ILE A 125 -1.04 25.58 -15.90
C ILE A 125 0.10 26.14 -15.03
N TRP A 126 1.11 26.79 -15.63
CA TRP A 126 2.26 27.33 -14.90
C TRP A 126 1.88 28.39 -13.86
N SER A 127 0.93 29.26 -14.19
CA SER A 127 0.50 30.38 -13.36
C SER A 127 -0.66 30.05 -12.42
N TYR A 128 -1.19 28.82 -12.45
CA TYR A 128 -2.34 28.45 -11.62
C TYR A 128 -2.04 28.72 -10.13
N PRO A 129 -2.90 29.49 -9.42
CA PRO A 129 -2.65 29.88 -8.04
C PRO A 129 -3.19 28.83 -7.05
N PHE A 130 -2.30 28.20 -6.29
CA PHE A 130 -2.67 27.37 -5.15
C PHE A 130 -2.78 28.21 -3.88
N THR A 131 -3.98 28.20 -3.27
CA THR A 131 -4.13 28.60 -1.88
C THR A 131 -3.40 27.61 -0.99
N SER A 132 -2.36 28.10 -0.31
CA SER A 132 -1.46 27.29 0.51
C SER A 132 -1.57 27.73 1.97
N ARG A 133 -1.75 26.78 2.89
CA ARG A 133 -1.65 26.99 4.33
C ARG A 133 -0.25 26.56 4.77
N VAL A 134 0.60 27.52 5.08
CA VAL A 134 2.00 27.28 5.44
C VAL A 134 2.18 27.46 6.95
N ILE A 135 2.76 26.46 7.60
CA ILE A 135 3.16 26.53 8.99
C ILE A 135 4.61 26.99 9.04
N ASN A 136 4.81 28.24 9.47
CA ASN A 136 6.10 28.94 9.46
C ASN A 136 6.86 28.87 10.79
N THR A 137 6.31 28.19 11.80
CA THR A 137 6.90 28.04 13.14
C THR A 137 7.24 26.58 13.39
N GLU A 138 8.36 26.32 14.07
CA GLU A 138 8.67 24.98 14.56
C GLU A 138 7.50 24.43 15.40
N ILE A 139 6.94 23.31 14.93
CA ILE A 139 5.95 22.54 15.65
C ILE A 139 6.40 21.09 15.71
N SER A 140 6.00 20.39 16.77
CA SER A 140 6.40 19.01 16.93
C SER A 140 5.82 18.13 15.82
N ARG A 141 6.54 17.06 15.48
CA ARG A 141 6.13 16.14 14.42
C ARG A 141 4.78 15.51 14.71
N GLU A 142 4.46 15.26 15.97
CA GLU A 142 3.18 14.70 16.42
C GLU A 142 2.02 15.60 16.00
N TYR A 143 2.16 16.93 16.10
CA TYR A 143 1.13 17.87 15.65
C TYR A 143 0.97 17.89 14.12
N ILE A 144 2.06 17.73 13.36
CA ILE A 144 2.02 17.63 11.90
C ILE A 144 1.25 16.38 11.47
N VAL A 145 1.55 15.25 12.11
CA VAL A 145 0.89 13.96 11.87
C VAL A 145 -0.60 14.04 12.22
N GLU A 146 -0.94 14.62 13.38
CA GLU A 146 -2.34 14.80 13.78
C GLU A 146 -3.11 15.67 12.78
N LEU A 147 -2.51 16.76 12.29
CA LEU A 147 -3.11 17.60 11.26
C LEU A 147 -3.33 16.82 9.96
N PHE A 148 -2.34 16.06 9.50
CA PHE A 148 -2.46 15.21 8.31
C PHE A 148 -3.63 14.22 8.44
N LEU A 149 -3.71 13.52 9.57
CA LEU A 149 -4.78 12.58 9.88
C LEU A 149 -6.15 13.27 9.87
N ARG A 150 -6.28 14.45 10.49
CA ARG A 150 -7.53 15.22 10.53
C ARG A 150 -7.98 15.68 9.15
N LEU A 151 -7.06 16.17 8.32
CA LEU A 151 -7.37 16.60 6.94
C LEU A 151 -7.89 15.44 6.08
N ASN A 152 -7.39 14.22 6.33
CA ASN A 152 -7.76 13.03 5.54
C ASN A 152 -8.89 12.20 6.16
N ALA A 153 -9.30 12.47 7.40
CA ALA A 153 -10.32 11.71 8.12
C ALA A 153 -11.73 11.88 7.53
N THR A 154 -12.08 13.09 7.08
CA THR A 154 -13.42 13.43 6.55
C THR A 154 -13.72 12.78 5.21
N ASP A 155 -12.72 12.59 4.36
CA ASP A 155 -12.91 12.11 2.99
C ASP A 155 -12.76 10.58 2.83
N LYS A 156 -12.50 9.83 3.92
CA LYS A 156 -12.19 8.38 3.91
C LYS A 156 -11.18 7.98 2.81
N THR A 157 -10.22 8.86 2.50
CA THR A 157 -9.23 8.64 1.43
C THR A 157 -8.13 7.66 1.85
N LEU A 158 -7.83 7.62 3.15
CA LEU A 158 -6.85 6.71 3.74
C LEU A 158 -7.53 5.40 4.13
N ASN A 159 -6.92 4.30 3.72
CA ASN A 159 -7.28 2.97 4.20
C ASN A 159 -6.73 2.75 5.62
N PRO A 160 -7.21 1.73 6.35
CA PRO A 160 -6.78 1.48 7.73
C PRO A 160 -5.27 1.31 7.91
N GLN A 161 -4.57 0.76 6.91
CA GLN A 161 -3.12 0.60 6.98
C GLN A 161 -2.37 1.92 6.77
N GLU A 162 -2.83 2.76 5.85
CA GLU A 162 -2.29 4.12 5.67
C GLU A 162 -2.51 4.97 6.94
N LEU A 163 -3.63 4.79 7.64
CA LEU A 163 -3.86 5.43 8.95
C LEU A 163 -2.87 4.94 10.00
N ARG A 164 -2.65 3.62 10.10
CA ARG A 164 -1.64 3.06 11.00
C ARG A 164 -0.24 3.57 10.69
N ASN A 165 0.10 3.75 9.43
CA ASN A 165 1.41 4.31 9.06
C ASN A 165 1.61 5.74 9.52
N ALA A 166 0.55 6.53 9.50
CA ALA A 166 0.62 7.89 10.02
C ALA A 166 0.65 7.90 11.55
N GLU A 167 -0.13 7.05 12.21
CA GLU A 167 -0.25 7.02 13.68
C GLU A 167 0.95 6.36 14.38
N PHE A 168 1.53 5.32 13.77
CA PHE A 168 2.60 4.51 14.36
C PHE A 168 3.91 4.67 13.59
N ASN A 169 5.02 4.82 14.30
CA ASN A 169 6.38 4.90 13.74
C ASN A 169 7.39 3.99 14.47
N GLY A 170 6.87 3.00 15.20
CA GLY A 170 7.64 2.14 16.09
C GLY A 170 8.14 0.82 15.49
N GLU A 171 8.64 -0.08 16.33
CA GLU A 171 9.32 -1.30 15.89
C GLU A 171 8.43 -2.25 15.09
N PHE A 172 7.13 -2.35 15.41
CA PHE A 172 6.22 -3.25 14.70
C PHE A 172 6.01 -2.85 13.24
N ILE A 173 5.77 -1.57 12.95
CA ILE A 173 5.57 -1.11 11.58
C ILE A 173 6.85 -1.19 10.77
N ASN A 174 7.97 -0.74 11.35
CA ASN A 174 9.29 -0.82 10.71
C ASN A 174 9.65 -2.26 10.36
N GLN A 175 9.24 -3.23 11.21
CA GLN A 175 9.43 -4.64 10.94
C GLN A 175 8.56 -5.16 9.79
N ALA A 176 7.30 -4.73 9.71
CA ALA A 176 6.42 -5.06 8.59
C ALA A 176 6.94 -4.48 7.27
N GLU A 177 7.45 -3.25 7.29
CA GLU A 177 8.09 -2.58 6.15
C GLU A 177 9.35 -3.31 5.70
N ARG A 178 10.27 -3.63 6.62
CA ARG A 178 11.48 -4.41 6.34
C ARG A 178 11.18 -5.75 5.68
N ILE A 179 10.11 -6.43 6.10
CA ILE A 179 9.67 -7.68 5.47
C ILE A 179 9.07 -7.40 4.09
N SER A 180 8.36 -6.28 3.91
CA SER A 180 7.73 -5.90 2.63
C SER A 180 8.76 -5.60 1.53
N ASP A 181 9.98 -5.19 1.90
CA ASP A 181 11.08 -4.94 0.97
C ASP A 181 11.67 -6.21 0.33
N LEU A 182 11.32 -7.40 0.84
CA LEU A 182 11.76 -8.66 0.24
C LEU A 182 11.20 -8.84 -1.18
N GLU A 183 12.07 -9.18 -2.14
CA GLU A 183 11.73 -9.34 -3.57
C GLU A 183 10.51 -10.23 -3.85
N PHE A 184 10.27 -11.23 -3.00
CA PHE A 184 9.10 -12.11 -3.07
C PHE A 184 7.78 -11.35 -3.23
N TRP A 185 7.62 -10.21 -2.55
CA TRP A 185 6.35 -9.50 -2.54
C TRP A 185 6.01 -8.82 -3.86
N LYS A 186 7.01 -8.50 -4.70
CA LYS A 186 6.80 -7.94 -6.04
C LYS A 186 6.08 -8.91 -6.98
N TYR A 187 6.21 -10.22 -6.75
CA TYR A 187 5.48 -11.25 -7.50
C TYR A 187 4.03 -11.38 -7.01
N ILE A 188 3.79 -11.15 -5.72
CA ILE A 188 2.50 -11.34 -5.08
C ILE A 188 1.59 -10.12 -5.24
N PHE A 189 2.06 -8.94 -4.80
CA PHE A 189 1.30 -7.70 -4.81
C PHE A 189 1.59 -6.89 -6.07
N SER A 190 0.54 -6.31 -6.67
CA SER A 190 0.70 -5.36 -7.76
C SER A 190 1.21 -4.03 -7.22
N ALA A 191 1.90 -3.25 -8.06
CA ALA A 191 2.34 -1.91 -7.71
C ALA A 191 1.21 -1.03 -7.16
N SER A 192 -0.03 -1.16 -7.67
CA SER A 192 -1.18 -0.40 -7.14
C SER A 192 -1.57 -0.81 -5.72
N LYS A 193 -1.44 -2.10 -5.36
CA LYS A 193 -1.75 -2.60 -4.03
C LYS A 193 -0.66 -2.22 -3.03
N THR A 194 0.61 -2.32 -3.43
CA THR A 194 1.77 -1.87 -2.65
C THR A 194 1.73 -0.36 -2.38
N ARG A 195 1.35 0.46 -3.37
CA ARG A 195 1.14 1.91 -3.15
C ARG A 195 0.09 2.22 -2.08
N ARG A 196 -0.87 1.30 -1.87
CA ARG A 196 -1.93 1.38 -0.85
C ARG A 196 -1.57 0.58 0.42
N MET A 197 -0.31 0.15 0.56
CA MET A 197 0.21 -0.58 1.73
C MET A 197 -0.48 -1.92 2.00
N ALA A 198 -1.08 -2.54 0.99
CA ALA A 198 -1.81 -3.80 1.17
C ALA A 198 -0.90 -4.99 1.52
N ASP A 199 0.36 -4.94 1.08
CA ASP A 199 1.45 -5.82 1.49
C ASP A 199 1.78 -5.65 2.97
N ILE A 200 1.98 -4.41 3.43
CA ILE A 200 2.28 -4.12 4.84
C ILE A 200 1.12 -4.56 5.75
N GLU A 201 -0.15 -4.32 5.35
CA GLU A 201 -1.32 -4.84 6.09
C GLU A 201 -1.30 -6.38 6.16
N PHE A 202 -1.00 -7.02 5.04
CA PHE A 202 -0.97 -8.48 4.96
C PHE A 202 0.16 -9.07 5.81
N ILE A 203 1.35 -8.51 5.74
CA ILE A 203 2.51 -8.91 6.55
C ILE A 203 2.19 -8.72 8.03
N SER A 204 1.56 -7.60 8.41
CA SER A 204 1.11 -7.35 9.78
C SER A 204 0.16 -8.43 10.28
N GLN A 205 -0.75 -8.93 9.44
CA GLN A 205 -1.62 -10.06 9.80
C GLN A 205 -0.83 -11.35 10.05
N ILE A 206 0.25 -11.60 9.33
CA ILE A 206 1.13 -12.76 9.55
C ILE A 206 1.96 -12.57 10.83
N LEU A 207 2.46 -11.37 11.11
CA LEU A 207 3.14 -11.07 12.37
C LEU A 207 2.19 -11.27 13.56
N VAL A 208 0.94 -10.81 13.48
CA VAL A 208 -0.11 -11.10 14.48
C VAL A 208 -0.28 -12.60 14.66
N TYR A 209 -0.29 -13.39 13.59
CA TYR A 209 -0.30 -14.86 13.68
C TYR A 209 0.93 -15.41 14.42
N PHE A 210 2.14 -14.90 14.17
CA PHE A 210 3.33 -15.37 14.89
C PHE A 210 3.25 -15.07 16.39
N ARG A 211 2.67 -13.93 16.77
CA ARG A 211 2.57 -13.51 18.18
C ARG A 211 1.45 -14.19 18.94
N PHE A 212 0.30 -14.37 18.30
CA PHE A 212 -0.95 -14.75 18.98
C PHE A 212 -1.55 -16.07 18.46
N GLY A 213 -0.95 -16.68 17.44
CA GLY A 213 -1.40 -17.94 16.84
C GLY A 213 -2.56 -17.79 15.85
N ILE A 214 -2.96 -18.91 15.23
CA ILE A 214 -4.02 -18.93 14.19
C ILE A 214 -5.40 -18.49 14.70
N GLU A 215 -5.57 -18.58 16.01
CA GLU A 215 -6.78 -18.26 16.74
C GLU A 215 -7.01 -16.76 16.96
N SER A 216 -6.02 -15.92 16.64
CA SER A 216 -6.13 -14.47 16.79
C SER A 216 -7.21 -13.90 15.88
N GLU A 217 -7.90 -12.84 16.27
CA GLU A 217 -8.71 -12.08 15.31
C GLU A 217 -7.78 -11.31 14.34
N LEU A 218 -8.26 -11.05 13.12
CA LEU A 218 -7.52 -10.24 12.11
C LEU A 218 -8.40 -9.09 11.56
N ASN A 219 -9.35 -8.65 12.37
CA ASN A 219 -10.09 -7.42 12.10
C ASN A 219 -9.19 -6.20 12.41
N GLN A 220 -9.67 -5.00 12.06
CA GLN A 220 -8.87 -3.78 12.24
C GLN A 220 -8.48 -3.55 13.71
N GLU A 221 -9.38 -3.87 14.65
CA GLU A 221 -9.11 -3.72 16.08
C GLU A 221 -7.97 -4.63 16.57
N ALA A 222 -7.94 -5.89 16.13
CA ALA A 222 -6.89 -6.83 16.50
C ALA A 222 -5.52 -6.44 15.93
N ILE A 223 -5.50 -5.91 14.70
CA ILE A 223 -4.27 -5.39 14.10
C ILE A 223 -3.81 -4.15 14.87
N ASN A 224 -4.69 -3.19 15.14
CA ASN A 224 -4.36 -1.98 15.91
C ASN A 224 -3.78 -2.33 17.29
N LYS A 225 -4.38 -3.29 18.02
CA LYS A 225 -3.84 -3.78 19.30
C LYS A 225 -2.40 -4.28 19.18
N ALA A 226 -2.06 -4.98 18.09
CA ALA A 226 -0.69 -5.44 17.88
C ALA A 226 0.27 -4.27 17.59
N TYR A 227 -0.18 -3.28 16.82
CA TYR A 227 0.57 -2.04 16.61
C TYR A 227 0.84 -1.34 17.95
N ASP A 228 -0.20 -1.10 18.75
CA ASP A 228 -0.08 -0.47 20.07
C ASP A 228 0.89 -1.24 20.99
N MET A 229 0.72 -2.55 21.09
CA MET A 229 1.51 -3.40 21.99
C MET A 229 3.00 -3.45 21.63
N PHE A 230 3.33 -3.37 20.34
CA PHE A 230 4.70 -3.57 19.84
C PHE A 230 5.30 -2.30 19.21
N ASN A 231 4.67 -1.13 19.40
CA ASN A 231 5.15 0.13 18.84
C ASN A 231 6.50 0.52 19.47
N GLU A 232 6.58 0.62 20.79
CA GLU A 232 7.81 1.04 21.46
C GLU A 232 8.88 -0.06 21.46
N LYS A 233 8.46 -1.31 21.64
CA LYS A 233 9.37 -2.45 21.77
C LYS A 233 8.76 -3.73 21.22
N TYR A 234 9.49 -4.37 20.31
CA TYR A 234 9.15 -5.64 19.72
C TYR A 234 10.30 -6.65 19.90
N ASP A 235 10.38 -7.22 21.11
CA ASP A 235 11.49 -8.10 21.54
C ASP A 235 11.77 -9.29 20.61
N LYS A 236 10.74 -9.77 19.90
CA LYS A 236 10.82 -10.95 19.03
C LYS A 236 10.99 -10.62 17.55
N LYS A 237 11.23 -9.35 17.20
CA LYS A 237 11.34 -8.87 15.80
C LYS A 237 12.31 -9.68 14.94
N GLU A 238 13.50 -10.01 15.44
CA GLU A 238 14.50 -10.77 14.66
C GLU A 238 14.14 -12.26 14.55
N GLU A 239 13.56 -12.85 15.59
CA GLU A 239 13.06 -14.23 15.54
C GLU A 239 11.94 -14.34 14.50
N ASP A 240 10.99 -13.41 14.55
CA ASP A 240 9.85 -13.35 13.63
C ASP A 240 10.33 -13.02 12.20
N TYR A 241 11.36 -12.18 12.01
CA TYR A 241 12.01 -11.97 10.71
C TYR A 241 12.58 -13.26 10.12
N LEU A 242 13.41 -13.97 10.90
CA LEU A 242 14.06 -15.21 10.46
C LEU A 242 13.05 -16.32 10.17
N ARG A 243 11.97 -16.38 10.96
CA ARG A 243 10.84 -17.29 10.70
C ARG A 243 10.16 -16.96 9.37
N PHE A 244 9.89 -15.67 9.13
CA PHE A 244 9.26 -15.21 7.89
C PHE A 244 10.12 -15.52 6.67
N THR A 245 11.43 -15.22 6.72
CA THR A 245 12.34 -15.45 5.58
C THR A 245 12.49 -16.94 5.26
N LYS A 246 12.50 -17.82 6.26
CA LYS A 246 12.45 -19.28 6.03
C LYS A 246 11.18 -19.70 5.27
N ILE A 247 10.02 -19.18 5.66
CA ILE A 247 8.76 -19.45 4.96
C ILE A 247 8.81 -18.94 3.53
N ILE A 248 9.24 -17.70 3.31
CA ILE A 248 9.37 -17.11 1.97
C ILE A 248 10.33 -17.93 1.10
N SER A 249 11.45 -18.42 1.65
CA SER A 249 12.40 -19.24 0.89
C SER A 249 11.77 -20.52 0.33
N VAL A 250 10.82 -21.11 1.05
CA VAL A 250 10.07 -22.27 0.57
C VAL A 250 9.08 -21.83 -0.51
N LEU A 251 8.30 -20.76 -0.26
CA LEU A 251 7.30 -20.28 -1.22
C LEU A 251 7.91 -19.84 -2.56
N GLN A 252 9.14 -19.31 -2.54
CA GLN A 252 9.87 -18.88 -3.73
C GLN A 252 10.12 -20.04 -4.71
N GLU A 253 10.30 -21.27 -4.23
CA GLU A 253 10.48 -22.45 -5.08
C GLU A 253 9.24 -22.80 -5.91
N PHE A 254 8.08 -22.24 -5.56
CA PHE A 254 6.80 -22.50 -6.21
C PHE A 254 6.35 -21.36 -7.16
N ILE A 255 7.12 -20.27 -7.29
CA ILE A 255 6.77 -19.15 -8.18
C ILE A 255 6.69 -19.61 -9.64
N GLU A 256 7.55 -20.54 -10.04
CA GLU A 256 7.59 -21.09 -11.40
C GLU A 256 6.50 -22.14 -11.68
N ILE A 257 5.69 -22.52 -10.68
CA ILE A 257 4.59 -23.49 -10.87
C ILE A 257 3.28 -22.72 -11.05
N PRO A 258 2.67 -22.70 -12.26
CA PRO A 258 1.55 -21.80 -12.55
C PRO A 258 0.36 -21.95 -11.60
N SER A 259 -0.03 -23.18 -11.26
CA SER A 259 -1.16 -23.41 -10.35
C SER A 259 -0.90 -22.87 -8.95
N VAL A 260 0.28 -23.12 -8.39
CA VAL A 260 0.66 -22.67 -7.04
C VAL A 260 0.88 -21.16 -7.04
N TYR A 261 1.51 -20.61 -8.07
CA TYR A 261 1.69 -19.16 -8.21
C TYR A 261 0.33 -18.43 -8.25
N GLN A 262 -0.61 -18.87 -9.10
CA GLN A 262 -1.95 -18.28 -9.15
C GLN A 262 -2.72 -18.44 -7.84
N PHE A 263 -2.52 -19.55 -7.12
CA PHE A 263 -3.05 -19.75 -5.78
C PHE A 263 -2.50 -18.71 -4.80
N MET A 264 -1.19 -18.45 -4.81
CA MET A 264 -0.54 -17.43 -3.97
C MET A 264 -0.95 -15.99 -4.29
N LYS A 265 -1.43 -15.67 -5.50
CA LYS A 265 -1.92 -14.32 -5.86
C LYS A 265 -3.16 -13.89 -5.08
N LYS A 266 -3.93 -14.83 -4.52
CA LYS A 266 -5.09 -14.52 -3.68
C LYS A 266 -4.68 -14.52 -2.20
N VAL A 267 -4.80 -13.36 -1.54
CA VAL A 267 -4.39 -13.16 -0.13
C VAL A 267 -5.00 -14.19 0.83
N THR A 268 -6.25 -14.59 0.61
CA THR A 268 -6.94 -15.63 1.40
C THR A 268 -6.20 -16.97 1.38
N HIS A 269 -5.71 -17.35 0.21
CA HIS A 269 -4.98 -18.60 -0.02
C HIS A 269 -3.54 -18.47 0.47
N LEU A 270 -2.86 -17.37 0.14
CA LEU A 270 -1.50 -17.10 0.59
C LEU A 270 -1.38 -17.11 2.11
N TYR A 271 -2.32 -16.46 2.82
CA TYR A 271 -2.35 -16.48 4.29
C TYR A 271 -2.41 -17.92 4.82
N THR A 272 -3.31 -18.73 4.24
CA THR A 272 -3.48 -20.12 4.64
C THR A 272 -2.21 -20.94 4.34
N LEU A 273 -1.61 -20.73 3.17
CA LEU A 273 -0.40 -21.42 2.74
C LEU A 273 0.81 -21.07 3.62
N ILE A 274 0.99 -19.81 4.00
CA ILE A 274 2.05 -19.38 4.93
C ILE A 274 1.97 -20.15 6.25
N ILE A 275 0.77 -20.28 6.83
CA ILE A 275 0.58 -21.02 8.09
C ILE A 275 0.84 -22.51 7.91
N VAL A 276 0.44 -23.09 6.78
CA VAL A 276 0.70 -24.50 6.46
C VAL A 276 2.20 -24.75 6.33
N VAL A 277 2.91 -23.90 5.59
CA VAL A 277 4.37 -23.98 5.40
C VAL A 277 5.09 -23.83 6.73
N ASP A 278 4.70 -22.86 7.54
CA ASP A 278 5.22 -22.67 8.89
C ASP A 278 5.03 -23.91 9.79
N TYR A 279 3.85 -24.55 9.72
CA TYR A 279 3.58 -25.80 10.42
C TYR A 279 4.48 -26.94 9.93
N PHE A 280 4.64 -27.13 8.62
CA PHE A 280 5.49 -28.22 8.10
C PHE A 280 6.97 -27.95 8.34
N LEU A 281 7.44 -26.70 8.26
CA LEU A 281 8.81 -26.34 8.64
C LEU A 281 9.11 -26.70 10.10
N SER A 282 8.14 -26.51 11.01
CA SER A 282 8.34 -26.82 12.43
C SER A 282 8.17 -28.31 12.78
N LYS A 283 7.31 -29.05 12.07
CA LYS A 283 6.97 -30.45 12.41
C LYS A 283 7.61 -31.50 11.52
N LYS A 284 7.85 -31.20 10.25
CA LYS A 284 8.40 -32.12 9.24
C LYS A 284 9.30 -31.37 8.23
N PRO A 285 10.44 -30.80 8.68
CA PRO A 285 11.28 -29.93 7.85
C PRO A 285 11.86 -30.63 6.62
N GLU A 286 12.12 -31.95 6.67
CA GLU A 286 12.58 -32.71 5.51
C GLU A 286 11.46 -32.93 4.49
N TYR A 287 10.23 -33.16 4.98
CA TYR A 287 9.08 -33.42 4.12
C TYR A 287 8.70 -32.22 3.26
N ILE A 288 8.80 -31.00 3.79
CA ILE A 288 8.40 -29.80 3.06
C ILE A 288 9.25 -29.53 1.80
N ARG A 289 10.49 -30.05 1.77
CA ARG A 289 11.40 -29.97 0.62
C ARG A 289 11.31 -31.21 -0.28
N SER A 290 10.44 -32.16 0.02
CA SER A 290 10.30 -33.39 -0.75
C SER A 290 9.53 -33.17 -2.05
N VAL A 291 9.82 -34.03 -3.03
CA VAL A 291 9.08 -34.08 -4.31
C VAL A 291 7.59 -34.38 -4.07
N ASP A 292 7.27 -35.22 -3.09
CA ASP A 292 5.88 -35.57 -2.73
C ASP A 292 5.10 -34.33 -2.27
N PHE A 293 5.66 -33.53 -1.36
CA PHE A 293 5.03 -32.27 -0.94
C PHE A 293 4.78 -31.33 -2.13
N LYS A 294 5.77 -31.22 -3.02
CA LYS A 294 5.67 -30.38 -4.23
C LYS A 294 4.55 -30.86 -5.16
N ILE A 295 4.45 -32.16 -5.39
CA ILE A 295 3.38 -32.76 -6.21
C ILE A 295 2.02 -32.50 -5.56
N LYS A 296 1.85 -32.84 -4.27
CA LYS A 296 0.56 -32.66 -3.58
C LYS A 296 0.11 -31.21 -3.54
N LEU A 297 1.02 -30.26 -3.29
CA LEU A 297 0.67 -28.83 -3.31
C LEU A 297 0.30 -28.34 -4.71
N THR A 298 0.99 -28.84 -5.74
CA THR A 298 0.67 -28.55 -7.15
C THR A 298 -0.72 -29.08 -7.50
N THR A 299 -1.01 -30.34 -7.14
CA THR A 299 -2.32 -30.97 -7.35
C THR A 299 -3.43 -30.22 -6.63
N PHE A 300 -3.25 -29.90 -5.34
CA PHE A 300 -4.23 -29.11 -4.58
C PHE A 300 -4.49 -27.75 -5.23
N SER A 301 -3.43 -27.03 -5.59
CA SER A 301 -3.53 -25.70 -6.19
C SER A 301 -4.21 -25.77 -7.57
N SER A 302 -3.91 -26.78 -8.37
CA SER A 302 -4.57 -27.00 -9.67
C SER A 302 -6.06 -27.30 -9.53
N ALA A 303 -6.44 -28.08 -8.51
CA ALA A 303 -7.85 -28.34 -8.22
C ALA A 303 -8.60 -27.05 -7.83
N ILE A 304 -7.96 -26.15 -7.08
CA ILE A 304 -8.56 -24.87 -6.65
C ILE A 304 -8.62 -23.83 -7.76
N ILE A 305 -7.57 -23.72 -8.58
CA ILE A 305 -7.43 -22.64 -9.57
C ILE A 305 -8.04 -23.02 -10.91
N TYR A 306 -7.90 -24.28 -11.32
CA TYR A 306 -8.31 -24.75 -12.64
C TYR A 306 -9.44 -25.77 -12.61
N ASN A 307 -10.01 -26.07 -11.43
CA ASN A 307 -10.96 -27.16 -11.24
C ASN A 307 -10.46 -28.52 -11.78
N CYS A 308 -9.14 -28.75 -11.76
CA CYS A 308 -8.56 -30.01 -12.19
C CYS A 308 -8.67 -31.06 -11.08
N THR A 309 -9.62 -31.98 -11.21
CA THR A 309 -9.96 -32.96 -10.17
C THR A 309 -9.72 -34.43 -10.58
N VAL A 310 -9.06 -34.65 -11.72
CA VAL A 310 -8.94 -35.97 -12.36
C VAL A 310 -8.20 -36.99 -11.49
N ASP A 311 -7.17 -36.55 -10.77
CA ASP A 311 -6.30 -37.42 -9.98
C ASP A 311 -6.68 -37.47 -8.49
N LEU A 312 -7.89 -37.01 -8.13
CA LEU A 312 -8.32 -36.90 -6.74
C LEU A 312 -9.24 -38.06 -6.34
N ASN A 313 -8.96 -38.67 -5.19
CA ASN A 313 -9.90 -39.61 -4.56
C ASN A 313 -11.08 -38.87 -3.89
N GLU A 314 -12.12 -39.61 -3.48
CA GLU A 314 -13.33 -39.03 -2.88
C GLU A 314 -13.06 -38.14 -1.66
N ILE A 315 -12.11 -38.52 -0.82
CA ILE A 315 -11.73 -37.74 0.37
C ILE A 315 -11.08 -36.41 -0.06
N GLN A 316 -10.17 -36.46 -1.03
CA GLN A 316 -9.51 -35.28 -1.57
C GLN A 316 -10.49 -34.34 -2.27
N LEU A 317 -11.45 -34.87 -3.03
CA LEU A 317 -12.52 -34.10 -3.65
C LEU A 317 -13.37 -33.37 -2.59
N SER A 318 -13.73 -34.08 -1.52
CA SER A 318 -14.47 -33.51 -0.39
C SER A 318 -13.70 -32.35 0.28
N LEU A 319 -12.40 -32.55 0.53
CA LEU A 319 -11.51 -31.53 1.09
C LEU A 319 -11.42 -30.28 0.19
N VAL A 320 -11.22 -30.46 -1.12
CA VAL A 320 -11.15 -29.36 -2.09
C VAL A 320 -12.46 -28.56 -2.12
N SER A 321 -13.60 -29.26 -2.15
CA SER A 321 -14.93 -28.64 -2.15
C SER A 321 -15.18 -27.84 -0.88
N GLU A 322 -14.89 -28.41 0.30
CA GLU A 322 -15.04 -27.70 1.58
C GLU A 322 -14.11 -26.47 1.65
N TYR A 323 -12.86 -26.59 1.19
CA TYR A 323 -11.92 -25.47 1.16
C TYR A 323 -12.45 -24.33 0.29
N MET A 324 -12.98 -24.64 -0.90
CA MET A 324 -13.52 -23.63 -1.82
C MET A 324 -14.68 -22.87 -1.19
N LYS A 325 -15.62 -23.59 -0.55
CA LYS A 325 -16.71 -22.96 0.20
C LYS A 325 -16.18 -21.99 1.27
N LEU A 326 -15.23 -22.43 2.07
CA LEU A 326 -14.61 -21.61 3.13
C LEU A 326 -13.73 -20.47 2.61
N ALA A 327 -13.25 -20.55 1.37
CA ALA A 327 -12.48 -19.51 0.74
C ALA A 327 -13.36 -18.39 0.14
N LEU A 328 -14.63 -18.70 -0.17
CA LEU A 328 -15.63 -17.73 -0.61
C LEU A 328 -16.35 -17.07 0.56
N GLU A 329 -16.61 -17.81 1.64
CA GLU A 329 -17.32 -17.31 2.81
C GLU A 329 -16.36 -16.72 3.85
N GLY A 330 -16.54 -15.45 4.22
CA GLY A 330 -15.90 -14.86 5.40
C GLY A 330 -14.38 -15.09 5.47
N THR A 331 -13.64 -14.62 4.47
CA THR A 331 -12.21 -14.94 4.23
C THR A 331 -11.29 -14.71 5.44
N LYS A 332 -11.61 -13.70 6.26
CA LYS A 332 -10.89 -13.32 7.49
C LYS A 332 -11.49 -13.90 8.77
N ARG A 333 -12.60 -14.67 8.74
CA ARG A 333 -13.21 -15.24 9.96
C ARG A 333 -12.28 -16.30 10.57
N LYS A 334 -12.03 -16.21 11.88
CA LYS A 334 -11.19 -17.14 12.66
C LYS A 334 -11.46 -18.60 12.31
N ASN A 335 -12.70 -19.05 12.46
CA ASN A 335 -13.09 -20.45 12.22
C ASN A 335 -12.80 -20.91 10.79
N ASN A 336 -13.02 -20.05 9.79
CA ASN A 336 -12.79 -20.42 8.39
C ASN A 336 -11.30 -20.53 8.09
N ARG A 337 -10.45 -19.66 8.64
CA ARG A 337 -8.99 -19.77 8.49
C ARG A 337 -8.45 -21.06 9.11
N ILE A 338 -8.92 -21.42 10.31
CA ILE A 338 -8.53 -22.66 10.99
C ILE A 338 -8.92 -23.87 10.14
N LYS A 339 -10.17 -23.94 9.69
CA LYS A 339 -10.66 -25.05 8.85
C LYS A 339 -9.89 -25.16 7.54
N ARG A 340 -9.70 -24.05 6.82
CA ARG A 340 -8.90 -24.03 5.58
C ARG A 340 -7.48 -24.54 5.80
N THR A 341 -6.84 -24.11 6.88
CA THR A 341 -5.48 -24.55 7.24
C THR A 341 -5.45 -26.05 7.50
N ASN A 342 -6.41 -26.58 8.26
CA ASN A 342 -6.50 -28.00 8.56
C ASN A 342 -6.77 -28.84 7.30
N ILE A 343 -7.58 -28.33 6.37
CA ILE A 343 -7.83 -29.00 5.09
C ILE A 343 -6.55 -29.15 4.29
N ILE A 344 -5.79 -28.07 4.08
CA ILE A 344 -4.53 -28.15 3.33
C ILE A 344 -3.55 -29.08 4.07
N LYS A 345 -3.42 -28.98 5.40
CA LYS A 345 -2.56 -29.88 6.17
C LYS A 345 -2.92 -31.35 5.98
N LYS A 346 -4.22 -31.69 5.98
CA LYS A 346 -4.69 -33.06 5.74
C LYS A 346 -4.44 -33.52 4.31
N PHE A 347 -4.59 -32.63 3.33
CA PHE A 347 -4.34 -32.94 1.93
C PHE A 347 -2.85 -33.19 1.65
N LEU A 348 -1.98 -32.42 2.31
CA LEU A 348 -0.53 -32.52 2.13
C LEU A 348 0.13 -33.55 3.05
N ALA A 349 -0.49 -33.94 4.17
CA ALA A 349 0.05 -34.99 5.06
C ALA A 349 0.16 -36.34 4.35
#